data_AF-A0A7S3U4V0-F1
#
_entry.id   AF-A0A7S3U4V0-F1
#
_cell.length_a   1.000
_cell.length_b   1.000
_cell.length_c   1.000
_cell.angle_alpha   90.00
_cell.angle_beta   90.00
_cell.angle_gamma   90.00
#
_symmetry.space_group_name_H-M   'P 1'
#
loop_
_entity.id
_entity.type
_entity.pdbx_description
1 polymer ?
#
loop_
_entity_poly.entity_id
_entity_poly.type
_entity_poly.pdbx_seq_one_letter_code
_entity_poly.pdbx_strand_id
1 'polypeptide(L)'
;RASAARHAVKIMLADEEVDEALTFVEGQLAKCLKSNDRCAEAIIKCSLAEVHLAMERPKAALRVVTAALKTFKELNDEAEVAQSLLIMASCNVKLNSALCAERALQDAEEALTIFRQAEDAKEENSVLLFISRAHVLRQDYQQAYAFADSAVDIARKTNSKRGQGNALVQVATVLLEAREEPDMMLGAGTEAVQLFEEVGDPVGEG
;
A
#
# COMPACT_ATOMS: atom_id res chain seq x y z
N ARG A 1 -9.12 -10.85 17.31
CA ARG A 1 -7.72 -10.98 17.78
C ARG A 1 -6.72 -10.72 16.66
N ALA A 2 -6.86 -11.36 15.50
CA ALA A 2 -5.98 -11.13 14.35
C ALA A 2 -6.01 -9.67 13.85
N SER A 3 -7.18 -9.05 13.77
CA SER A 3 -7.31 -7.63 13.39
C SER A 3 -6.60 -6.67 14.36
N ALA A 4 -6.60 -6.96 15.67
CA ALA A 4 -5.86 -6.16 16.65
C ALA A 4 -4.35 -6.32 16.49
N ALA A 5 -3.89 -7.55 16.20
CA ALA A 5 -2.48 -7.80 15.90
C ALA A 5 -2.04 -7.06 14.62
N ARG A 6 -2.87 -7.00 13.58
CA ARG A 6 -2.62 -6.18 12.38
C ARG A 6 -2.43 -4.71 12.72
N HIS A 7 -3.30 -4.13 13.54
CA HIS A 7 -3.15 -2.73 13.95
C HIS A 7 -1.87 -2.49 14.76
N ALA A 8 -1.52 -3.41 15.68
CA ALA A 8 -0.27 -3.32 16.42
C ALA A 8 0.96 -3.34 15.49
N VAL A 9 0.97 -4.22 14.48
CA VAL A 9 2.04 -4.26 13.47
C VAL A 9 2.11 -2.93 12.70
N LYS A 10 0.98 -2.36 12.28
CA LYS A 10 0.98 -1.07 11.56
C LYS A 10 1.55 0.07 12.41
N ILE A 11 1.29 0.07 13.71
CA ILE A 11 1.86 1.05 14.64
C ILE A 11 3.37 0.84 14.77
N MET A 12 3.82 -0.39 15.08
CA MET A 12 5.24 -0.72 15.18
C MET A 12 6.02 -0.36 13.91
N LEU A 13 5.44 -0.61 12.73
CA LEU A 13 6.07 -0.23 11.47
C LEU A 13 6.13 1.29 11.26
N ALA A 14 5.15 2.05 11.76
CA ALA A 14 5.18 3.50 11.73
C ALA A 14 6.23 4.08 12.71
N ASP A 15 6.47 3.39 13.83
CA ASP A 15 7.49 3.74 14.82
C ASP A 15 8.89 3.17 14.45
N GLU A 16 9.05 2.62 13.24
CA GLU A 16 10.28 1.99 12.72
C GLU A 16 10.79 0.77 13.53
N GLU A 17 9.94 0.19 14.37
CA GLU A 17 10.22 -0.99 15.22
C GLU A 17 10.09 -2.30 14.42
N VAL A 18 10.77 -2.42 13.28
CA VAL A 18 10.57 -3.52 12.31
C VAL A 18 10.90 -4.89 12.90
N ASP A 19 11.96 -5.01 13.71
CA ASP A 19 12.36 -6.27 14.34
C ASP A 19 11.37 -6.71 15.45
N GLU A 20 10.80 -5.75 16.17
CA GLU A 20 9.76 -6.02 17.17
C GLU A 20 8.46 -6.46 16.50
N ALA A 21 8.09 -5.79 15.40
CA ALA A 21 6.95 -6.17 14.58
C ALA A 21 7.09 -7.60 14.04
N LEU A 22 8.29 -7.98 13.59
CA LEU A 22 8.58 -9.35 13.13
C LEU A 22 8.40 -10.37 14.25
N THR A 23 9.03 -10.13 15.40
CA THR A 23 8.93 -11.03 16.56
C THR A 23 7.48 -11.18 17.03
N PHE A 24 6.75 -10.07 17.06
CA PHE A 24 5.34 -10.04 17.45
C PHE A 24 4.48 -10.85 16.47
N VAL A 25 4.59 -10.61 15.17
CA VAL A 25 3.75 -11.25 14.16
C VAL A 25 4.05 -12.76 14.05
N GLU A 26 5.31 -13.18 14.19
CA GLU A 26 5.68 -14.61 14.25
C GLU A 26 5.06 -15.31 15.46
N GLY A 27 5.06 -14.65 16.62
CA GLY A 27 4.39 -15.14 17.82
C GLY A 27 2.87 -15.27 17.66
N GLN A 28 2.22 -14.34 16.95
CA GLN A 28 0.79 -14.44 16.63
C GLN A 28 0.50 -15.55 15.62
N LEU A 29 1.36 -15.73 14.62
CA LEU A 29 1.21 -16.78 13.62
C LEU A 29 1.29 -18.17 14.26
N ALA A 30 2.26 -18.39 15.15
CA ALA A 30 2.39 -19.63 15.91
C ALA A 30 1.15 -19.93 16.78
N LYS A 31 0.48 -18.91 17.32
CA LYS A 31 -0.77 -19.09 18.07
C LYS A 31 -1.93 -19.47 17.13
N CYS A 32 -2.06 -18.82 15.98
CA CYS A 32 -3.12 -19.09 15.01
C CYS A 32 -3.03 -20.52 14.45
N LEU A 33 -1.81 -20.98 14.16
CA LEU A 33 -1.55 -22.35 13.71
C LEU A 33 -1.98 -23.40 14.75
N LYS A 34 -1.79 -23.14 16.05
CA LYS A 34 -2.25 -24.03 17.12
C LYS A 34 -3.77 -24.06 17.27
N SER A 35 -4.45 -22.95 17.00
CA SER A 35 -5.91 -22.88 17.05
C SER A 35 -6.62 -23.37 15.78
N ASN A 36 -5.87 -23.68 14.72
CA ASN A 36 -6.38 -24.09 13.40
C ASN A 36 -7.40 -23.09 12.79
N ASP A 37 -7.25 -21.80 13.13
CA ASP A 37 -8.09 -20.72 12.63
C ASP A 37 -7.48 -20.18 11.33
N ARG A 38 -7.98 -20.68 10.21
CA ARG A 38 -7.47 -20.36 8.87
C ARG A 38 -7.65 -18.89 8.49
N CYS A 39 -8.72 -18.25 8.96
CA CYS A 39 -8.97 -16.83 8.68
C CYS A 39 -7.98 -15.96 9.46
N ALA A 40 -7.85 -16.21 10.77
CA ALA A 40 -6.88 -15.50 11.59
C ALA A 40 -5.44 -15.71 11.08
N GLU A 41 -5.09 -16.93 10.67
CA GLU A 41 -3.79 -17.22 10.06
C GLU A 41 -3.54 -16.41 8.79
N ALA A 42 -4.52 -16.31 7.88
CA ALA A 42 -4.40 -15.51 6.66
C ALA A 42 -4.24 -14.00 6.94
N ILE A 43 -4.98 -13.47 7.93
CA ILE A 43 -4.84 -12.08 8.39
C ILE A 43 -3.43 -11.82 8.90
N ILE A 44 -2.90 -12.70 9.76
CA ILE A 44 -1.55 -12.56 10.31
C ILE A 44 -0.48 -12.70 9.22
N LYS A 45 -0.70 -13.58 8.23
CA LYS A 45 0.18 -13.69 7.06
C LYS A 45 0.25 -12.39 6.25
N CYS A 46 -0.85 -11.67 6.11
CA CYS A 46 -0.83 -10.34 5.47
C CYS A 46 0.05 -9.36 6.26
N SER A 47 -0.11 -9.30 7.58
CA SER A 47 0.75 -8.47 8.44
C SER A 47 2.23 -8.87 8.35
N LEU A 48 2.54 -10.17 8.28
CA LEU A 48 3.90 -10.65 8.08
C LEU A 48 4.47 -10.24 6.71
N ALA A 49 3.62 -10.19 5.67
CA ALA A 49 4.04 -9.69 4.36
C ALA A 49 4.35 -8.18 4.40
N GLU A 50 3.57 -7.37 5.11
CA GLU A 50 3.87 -5.95 5.34
C GLU A 50 5.21 -5.77 6.07
N VAL A 51 5.47 -6.55 7.13
CA VAL A 51 6.77 -6.56 7.82
C VAL A 51 7.90 -6.95 6.87
N HIS A 52 7.73 -7.98 6.05
CA HIS A 52 8.73 -8.34 5.04
C HIS A 52 8.97 -7.25 4.01
N LEU A 53 7.97 -6.44 3.65
CA LEU A 53 8.16 -5.28 2.77
C LEU A 53 8.98 -4.18 3.45
N ALA A 54 8.74 -3.91 4.74
CA ALA A 54 9.54 -2.97 5.53
C ALA A 54 11.00 -3.43 5.67
N MET A 55 11.24 -4.74 5.70
CA MET A 55 12.59 -5.33 5.72
C MET A 55 13.29 -5.40 4.34
N GLU A 56 12.71 -4.82 3.29
CA GLU A 56 13.18 -4.95 1.91
C GLU A 56 13.29 -6.42 1.42
N ARG A 57 12.33 -7.27 1.83
CA ARG A 57 12.22 -8.68 1.43
C ARG A 57 10.96 -8.94 0.59
N PRO A 58 10.77 -8.27 -0.57
CA PRO A 58 9.52 -8.35 -1.33
C PRO A 58 9.21 -9.76 -1.86
N LYS A 59 10.22 -10.61 -2.13
CA LYS A 59 10.00 -12.02 -2.51
C LYS A 59 9.41 -12.85 -1.37
N ALA A 60 9.84 -12.60 -0.13
CA ALA A 60 9.30 -13.29 1.04
C ALA A 60 7.87 -12.82 1.33
N ALA A 61 7.63 -11.50 1.25
CA ALA A 61 6.31 -10.91 1.36
C ALA A 61 5.35 -11.52 0.34
N LEU A 62 5.73 -11.55 -0.95
CA LEU A 62 4.91 -12.08 -2.04
C LEU A 62 4.49 -13.53 -1.79
N ARG A 63 5.42 -14.38 -1.31
CA ARG A 63 5.12 -15.79 -1.00
C ARG A 63 4.07 -15.91 0.11
N VAL A 64 4.20 -15.12 1.17
CA VAL A 64 3.32 -15.19 2.34
C VAL A 64 1.93 -14.64 2.00
N VAL A 65 1.84 -13.49 1.34
CA VAL A 65 0.55 -12.89 0.94
C VAL A 65 -0.17 -13.73 -0.11
N THR A 66 0.54 -14.40 -1.03
CA THR A 66 -0.10 -15.33 -2.00
C THR A 66 -0.85 -16.46 -1.29
N ALA A 67 -0.29 -16.99 -0.20
CA ALA A 67 -0.94 -18.02 0.60
C ALA A 67 -2.16 -17.47 1.38
N ALA A 68 -2.10 -16.23 1.86
CA ALA A 68 -3.23 -15.56 2.49
C ALA A 68 -4.36 -15.30 1.49
N LEU A 69 -4.05 -14.72 0.33
CA LEU A 69 -4.98 -14.45 -0.77
C LEU A 69 -5.76 -15.70 -1.17
N LYS A 70 -5.05 -16.83 -1.36
CA LYS A 70 -5.71 -18.11 -1.67
C LYS A 70 -6.74 -18.49 -0.61
N THR A 71 -6.40 -18.31 0.66
CA THR A 71 -7.31 -18.61 1.78
C THR A 71 -8.53 -17.68 1.76
N PHE A 72 -8.35 -16.38 1.54
CA PHE A 72 -9.47 -15.44 1.47
C PHE A 72 -10.37 -15.66 0.26
N LYS A 73 -9.81 -16.04 -0.91
CA LYS A 73 -10.61 -16.45 -2.07
C LYS A 73 -11.45 -17.70 -1.76
N GLU A 74 -10.90 -18.70 -1.06
CA GLU A 74 -11.66 -19.88 -0.62
C GLU A 74 -12.75 -19.55 0.42
N LEU A 75 -12.54 -18.51 1.24
CA LEU A 75 -13.51 -18.04 2.23
C LEU A 75 -14.53 -17.05 1.65
N ASN A 76 -14.35 -16.60 0.40
CA ASN A 76 -15.13 -15.54 -0.25
C ASN A 76 -15.14 -14.22 0.56
N ASP A 77 -14.00 -13.87 1.17
CA ASP A 77 -13.83 -12.60 1.87
C ASP A 77 -13.26 -11.55 0.91
N GLU A 78 -14.14 -10.84 0.20
CA GLU A 78 -13.75 -9.88 -0.84
C GLU A 78 -12.89 -8.73 -0.30
N ALA A 79 -13.18 -8.26 0.92
CA ALA A 79 -12.41 -7.19 1.55
C ALA A 79 -10.97 -7.62 1.80
N GLU A 80 -10.77 -8.82 2.36
CA GLU A 80 -9.42 -9.36 2.60
C GLU A 80 -8.72 -9.82 1.31
N VAL A 81 -9.47 -10.20 0.26
CA VAL A 81 -8.93 -10.40 -1.09
C VAL A 81 -8.34 -9.11 -1.63
N ALA A 82 -9.08 -7.99 -1.58
CA ALA A 82 -8.61 -6.70 -2.06
C ALA A 82 -7.38 -6.20 -1.29
N GLN A 83 -7.38 -6.36 0.04
CA GLN A 83 -6.22 -6.03 0.88
C GLN A 83 -4.98 -6.87 0.54
N SER A 84 -5.17 -8.17 0.30
CA SER A 84 -4.06 -9.05 -0.09
C SER A 84 -3.50 -8.69 -1.47
N LEU A 85 -4.35 -8.34 -2.43
CA LEU A 85 -3.96 -7.86 -3.75
C LEU A 85 -3.18 -6.54 -3.68
N LEU A 86 -3.57 -5.62 -2.79
CA LEU A 86 -2.84 -4.37 -2.56
C LEU A 86 -1.41 -4.62 -2.07
N ILE A 87 -1.25 -5.54 -1.11
CA ILE A 87 0.07 -5.96 -0.62
C ILE A 87 0.88 -6.64 -1.74
N MET A 88 0.25 -7.47 -2.58
CA MET A 88 0.91 -8.08 -3.75
C MET A 88 1.38 -7.02 -4.77
N ALA A 89 0.55 -6.02 -5.06
CA ALA A 89 0.93 -4.90 -5.92
C ALA A 89 2.14 -4.16 -5.35
N SER A 90 2.15 -3.90 -4.03
CA SER A 90 3.31 -3.31 -3.35
C SER A 90 4.58 -4.18 -3.45
N CYS A 91 4.44 -5.50 -3.32
CA CYS A 91 5.57 -6.42 -3.50
C CYS A 91 6.14 -6.32 -4.92
N ASN A 92 5.25 -6.30 -5.91
CA ASN A 92 5.62 -6.25 -7.32
C ASN A 92 6.26 -4.90 -7.69
N VAL A 93 5.76 -3.77 -7.20
CA VAL A 93 6.41 -2.46 -7.37
C VAL A 93 7.83 -2.46 -6.78
N LYS A 94 8.03 -2.99 -5.56
CA LYS A 94 9.37 -3.08 -4.93
C LYS A 94 10.33 -4.01 -5.68
N LEU A 95 9.83 -5.02 -6.39
CA LEU A 95 10.69 -5.90 -7.21
C LEU A 95 11.25 -5.21 -8.47
N ASN A 96 10.70 -4.05 -8.83
CA ASN A 96 11.24 -3.12 -9.83
C ASN A 96 11.69 -3.78 -11.14
N SER A 97 10.79 -4.54 -11.78
CA SER A 97 10.99 -5.10 -13.11
C SER A 97 9.75 -4.90 -13.96
N ALA A 98 9.88 -4.84 -15.29
CA ALA A 98 8.75 -4.63 -16.20
C ALA A 98 7.63 -5.68 -16.01
N LEU A 99 8.01 -6.96 -15.89
CA LEU A 99 7.06 -8.05 -15.61
C LEU A 99 6.35 -7.85 -14.25
N CYS A 100 7.06 -7.33 -13.25
CA CYS A 100 6.45 -7.02 -11.97
C CYS A 100 5.54 -5.80 -12.05
N ALA A 101 5.87 -4.78 -12.83
CA ALA A 101 4.99 -3.63 -13.02
C ALA A 101 3.64 -4.03 -13.66
N GLU A 102 3.65 -4.93 -14.64
CA GLU A 102 2.41 -5.49 -15.23
C GLU A 102 1.57 -6.24 -14.19
N ARG A 103 2.22 -7.08 -13.37
CA ARG A 103 1.52 -7.81 -12.29
C ARG A 103 0.97 -6.86 -11.23
N ALA A 104 1.73 -5.82 -10.86
CA ALA A 104 1.29 -4.81 -9.92
C ALA A 104 0.03 -4.09 -10.40
N LEU A 105 -0.03 -3.74 -11.69
CA LEU A 105 -1.23 -3.14 -12.30
C LEU A 105 -2.41 -4.09 -12.24
N GLN A 106 -2.23 -5.34 -12.66
CA GLN A 106 -3.30 -6.34 -12.61
C GLN A 106 -3.86 -6.53 -11.20
N ASP A 107 -2.97 -6.73 -10.21
CA ASP A 107 -3.36 -6.92 -8.82
C ASP A 107 -4.08 -5.66 -8.27
N ALA A 108 -3.56 -4.47 -8.58
CA ALA A 108 -4.13 -3.20 -8.13
C ALA A 108 -5.47 -2.88 -8.80
N GLU A 109 -5.67 -3.19 -10.08
CA GLU A 109 -6.96 -2.99 -10.78
C GLU A 109 -8.07 -3.91 -10.24
N GLU A 110 -7.74 -5.16 -9.91
CA GLU A 110 -8.67 -6.09 -9.24
C GLU A 110 -9.05 -5.54 -7.86
N ALA A 111 -8.07 -5.09 -7.06
CA ALA A 111 -8.33 -4.46 -5.77
C ALA A 111 -9.16 -3.16 -5.87
N LEU A 112 -8.85 -2.31 -6.86
CA LEU A 112 -9.56 -1.04 -7.10
C LEU A 112 -11.04 -1.28 -7.37
N THR A 113 -11.36 -2.31 -8.14
CA THR A 113 -12.75 -2.69 -8.46
C THR A 113 -13.51 -3.05 -7.19
N ILE A 114 -12.90 -3.85 -6.31
CA ILE A 114 -13.52 -4.27 -5.05
C ILE A 114 -13.71 -3.08 -4.10
N PHE A 115 -12.68 -2.24 -3.91
CA PHE A 115 -12.79 -1.08 -3.00
C PHE A 115 -13.80 -0.04 -3.48
N ARG A 116 -13.93 0.16 -4.80
CA ARG A 116 -14.98 1.03 -5.36
C ARG A 116 -16.38 0.48 -5.11
N GLN A 117 -16.58 -0.83 -5.26
CA GLN A 117 -17.85 -1.48 -4.95
C GLN A 117 -18.19 -1.41 -3.46
N ALA A 118 -17.16 -1.44 -2.60
CA ALA A 118 -17.29 -1.29 -1.16
C ALA A 118 -17.41 0.18 -0.70
N GLU A 119 -17.30 1.16 -1.62
CA GLU A 119 -17.24 2.59 -1.31
C GLU A 119 -16.13 2.97 -0.29
N ASP A 120 -15.04 2.19 -0.25
CA ASP A 120 -13.90 2.44 0.64
C ASP A 120 -12.94 3.45 0.00
N ALA A 121 -13.24 4.73 0.15
CA ALA A 121 -12.47 5.81 -0.44
C ALA A 121 -11.01 5.88 0.07
N LYS A 122 -10.73 5.39 1.28
CA LYS A 122 -9.36 5.38 1.83
C LYS A 122 -8.51 4.33 1.12
N GLU A 123 -9.04 3.13 0.95
CA GLU A 123 -8.34 2.06 0.26
C GLU A 123 -8.31 2.33 -1.26
N GLU A 124 -9.35 2.93 -1.84
CA GLU A 124 -9.34 3.43 -3.22
C GLU A 124 -8.18 4.40 -3.46
N ASN A 125 -8.02 5.42 -2.62
CA ASN A 125 -6.88 6.35 -2.70
C ASN A 125 -5.54 5.60 -2.67
N SER A 126 -5.38 4.65 -1.75
CA SER A 126 -4.15 3.87 -1.61
C SER A 126 -3.83 3.09 -2.89
N VAL A 127 -4.84 2.44 -3.49
CA VAL A 127 -4.68 1.65 -4.71
C VAL A 127 -4.29 2.52 -5.91
N LEU A 128 -4.90 3.70 -6.05
CA LEU A 128 -4.55 4.64 -7.13
C LEU A 128 -3.06 5.05 -7.07
N LEU A 129 -2.50 5.20 -5.87
CA LEU A 129 -1.07 5.48 -5.70
C LEU A 129 -0.19 4.32 -6.17
N PHE A 130 -0.59 3.07 -5.92
CA PHE A 130 0.16 1.91 -6.42
C PHE A 130 0.09 1.79 -7.95
N ILE A 131 -1.08 2.05 -8.54
CA ILE A 131 -1.24 2.09 -10.00
C ILE A 131 -0.34 3.18 -10.59
N SER A 132 -0.35 4.39 -10.01
CA SER A 132 0.54 5.47 -10.43
C SER A 132 2.01 5.05 -10.41
N ARG A 133 2.48 4.49 -9.29
CA ARG A 133 3.87 3.99 -9.16
C ARG A 133 4.20 2.93 -10.20
N ALA A 134 3.29 1.99 -10.48
CA ALA A 134 3.51 0.97 -11.49
C ALA A 134 3.61 1.57 -12.91
N HIS A 135 2.86 2.64 -13.22
CA HIS A 135 3.03 3.38 -14.48
C HIS A 135 4.35 4.17 -14.54
N VAL A 136 4.82 4.74 -13.43
CA VAL A 136 6.18 5.35 -13.36
C VAL A 136 7.25 4.31 -13.72
N LEU A 137 7.17 3.10 -13.17
CA LEU A 137 8.11 2.01 -13.49
C LEU A 137 8.08 1.62 -14.99
N ARG A 138 6.96 1.85 -15.66
CA ARG A 138 6.78 1.62 -17.10
C ARG A 138 7.11 2.86 -17.95
N GLN A 139 7.54 3.96 -17.34
CA GLN A 139 7.78 5.26 -17.98
C GLN A 139 6.53 5.83 -18.68
N ASP A 140 5.34 5.42 -18.23
CA ASP A 140 4.05 5.93 -18.70
C ASP A 140 3.60 7.07 -17.78
N TYR A 141 4.31 8.19 -17.85
CA TYR A 141 4.14 9.30 -16.93
C TYR A 141 2.76 9.97 -17.04
N GLN A 142 2.13 9.92 -18.21
CA GLN A 142 0.79 10.46 -18.42
C GLN A 142 -0.25 9.70 -17.59
N GLN A 143 -0.25 8.37 -17.66
CA GLN A 143 -1.15 7.56 -16.82
C GLN A 143 -0.77 7.67 -15.35
N ALA A 144 0.53 7.66 -15.04
CA ALA A 144 0.99 7.80 -13.66
C ALA A 144 0.47 9.08 -13.01
N TYR A 145 0.51 10.21 -13.74
CA TYR A 145 -0.01 11.49 -13.29
C TYR A 145 -1.52 11.44 -13.10
N ALA A 146 -2.27 10.93 -14.08
CA ALA A 146 -3.74 10.85 -14.01
C ALA A 146 -4.23 10.06 -12.78
N PHE A 147 -3.56 8.96 -12.44
CA PHE A 147 -3.90 8.17 -11.26
C PHE A 147 -3.48 8.87 -9.94
N ALA A 148 -2.32 9.53 -9.90
CA ALA A 148 -1.90 10.31 -8.74
C ALA A 148 -2.84 11.49 -8.47
N ASP A 149 -3.24 12.22 -9.52
CA ASP A 149 -4.18 13.34 -9.44
C ASP A 149 -5.58 12.88 -8.99
N SER A 150 -6.05 11.74 -9.52
CA SER A 150 -7.29 11.10 -9.03
C SER A 150 -7.21 10.76 -7.53
N ALA A 151 -6.04 10.32 -7.04
CA ALA A 151 -5.84 10.05 -5.62
C ALA A 151 -5.91 11.35 -4.79
N VAL A 152 -5.32 12.46 -5.27
CA VAL A 152 -5.45 13.80 -4.64
C VAL A 152 -6.92 14.19 -4.52
N ASP A 153 -7.70 14.02 -5.58
CA ASP A 153 -9.14 14.34 -5.60
C ASP A 153 -9.94 13.55 -4.57
N ILE A 154 -9.69 12.24 -4.44
CA ILE A 154 -10.35 11.41 -3.43
C ILE A 154 -9.97 11.85 -2.03
N ALA A 155 -8.68 12.11 -1.79
CA ALA A 155 -8.21 12.56 -0.49
C ALA A 155 -8.81 13.91 -0.09
N ARG A 156 -8.93 14.86 -1.04
CA ARG A 156 -9.61 16.14 -0.82
C ARG A 156 -11.09 15.96 -0.51
N LYS A 157 -11.82 15.15 -1.28
CA LYS A 157 -13.25 14.87 -1.04
C LYS A 157 -13.51 14.23 0.32
N THR A 158 -12.57 13.43 0.81
CA THR A 158 -12.67 12.75 2.11
C THR A 158 -12.02 13.53 3.26
N ASN A 159 -11.47 14.73 3.00
CA ASN A 159 -10.70 15.52 3.96
C ASN A 159 -9.53 14.75 4.63
N SER A 160 -8.96 13.77 3.91
CA SER A 160 -7.82 12.98 4.39
C SER A 160 -6.52 13.73 4.12
N LYS A 161 -6.07 14.55 5.07
CA LYS A 161 -4.82 15.32 4.95
C LYS A 161 -3.60 14.45 4.63
N ARG A 162 -3.44 13.33 5.37
CA ARG A 162 -2.35 12.37 5.12
C ARG A 162 -2.47 11.72 3.73
N GLY A 163 -3.69 11.36 3.31
CA GLY A 163 -3.91 10.82 1.96
C GLY A 163 -3.59 11.84 0.86
N GLN A 164 -3.89 13.11 1.10
CA GLN A 164 -3.60 14.20 0.17
C GLN A 164 -2.10 14.45 0.07
N GLY A 165 -1.39 14.52 1.21
CA GLY A 165 0.06 14.63 1.24
C GLY A 165 0.75 13.49 0.48
N ASN A 166 0.37 12.24 0.75
CA ASN A 166 0.91 11.07 0.03
C ASN A 166 0.66 11.13 -1.48
N ALA A 167 -0.53 11.58 -1.90
CA ALA A 167 -0.86 11.69 -3.32
C ALA A 167 -0.12 12.83 -4.01
N LEU A 168 0.08 13.96 -3.33
CA LEU A 168 0.86 15.09 -3.85
C LEU A 168 2.36 14.77 -3.96
N VAL A 169 2.92 14.03 -3.00
CA VAL A 169 4.28 13.47 -3.13
C VAL A 169 4.38 12.62 -4.39
N GLN A 170 3.40 11.75 -4.63
CA GLN A 170 3.38 10.93 -5.83
C GLN A 170 3.28 11.77 -7.10
N VAL A 171 2.45 12.82 -7.13
CA VAL A 171 2.41 13.78 -8.26
C VAL A 171 3.79 14.39 -8.51
N ALA A 172 4.45 14.89 -7.47
CA ALA A 172 5.79 15.46 -7.59
C ALA A 172 6.81 14.43 -8.12
N THR A 173 6.75 13.18 -7.65
CA THR A 173 7.57 12.07 -8.18
C THR A 173 7.33 11.85 -9.67
N VAL A 174 6.07 11.82 -10.13
CA VAL A 174 5.77 11.63 -11.55
C VAL A 174 6.36 12.77 -12.39
N LEU A 175 6.18 14.01 -11.98
CA LEU A 175 6.68 15.19 -12.69
C LEU A 175 8.22 15.22 -12.74
N LEU A 176 8.87 14.84 -11.63
CA LEU A 176 10.33 14.73 -11.56
C LEU A 176 10.86 13.68 -12.54
N GLU A 177 10.25 12.49 -12.57
CA GLU A 177 10.65 11.40 -13.46
C GLU A 177 10.37 11.72 -14.94
N ALA A 178 9.26 12.42 -15.23
CA ALA A 178 8.95 12.93 -16.56
C ALA A 178 9.91 14.05 -17.01
N ARG A 179 10.57 14.73 -16.06
CA ARG A 179 11.36 15.96 -16.27
C ARG A 179 10.53 17.10 -16.84
N GLU A 180 9.29 17.20 -16.39
CA GLU A 180 8.29 18.15 -16.88
C GLU A 180 7.74 19.03 -15.74
N GLU A 181 7.25 20.22 -16.10
CA GLU A 181 6.49 21.12 -15.23
C GLU A 181 7.11 21.38 -13.83
N PRO A 182 8.32 21.97 -13.75
CA PRO A 182 9.05 22.17 -12.49
C PRO A 182 8.27 23.01 -11.47
N ASP A 183 7.47 23.97 -11.92
CA ASP A 183 6.63 24.79 -11.04
C ASP A 183 5.50 23.97 -10.40
N MET A 184 4.87 23.07 -11.16
CA MET A 184 3.84 22.17 -10.64
C MET A 184 4.43 21.15 -9.66
N MET A 185 5.61 20.63 -9.97
CA MET A 185 6.35 19.71 -9.09
C MET A 185 6.65 20.38 -7.74
N LEU A 186 7.21 21.59 -7.76
CA LEU A 186 7.48 22.36 -6.54
C LEU A 186 6.21 22.71 -5.78
N GLY A 187 5.13 23.06 -6.48
CA GLY A 187 3.83 23.32 -5.87
C GLY A 187 3.28 22.09 -5.14
N ALA A 188 3.27 20.93 -5.80
CA ALA A 188 2.81 19.68 -5.22
C ALA A 188 3.65 19.26 -4.00
N GLY A 189 4.98 19.36 -4.08
CA GLY A 189 5.87 19.08 -2.96
C GLY A 189 5.64 20.02 -1.77
N THR A 190 5.48 21.31 -2.03
CA THR A 190 5.23 22.32 -0.97
C THR A 190 3.89 22.09 -0.28
N GLU A 191 2.82 21.81 -1.03
CA GLU A 191 1.50 21.50 -0.47
C GLU A 191 1.56 20.21 0.36
N ALA A 192 2.28 19.19 -0.10
CA ALA A 192 2.46 17.94 0.67
C ALA A 192 3.15 18.17 2.02
N VAL A 193 4.24 18.95 2.05
CA VAL A 193 4.97 19.27 3.29
C VAL A 193 4.05 19.97 4.29
N GLN A 194 3.30 20.98 3.85
CA GLN A 194 2.35 21.70 4.72
C GLN A 194 1.29 20.75 5.31
N LEU A 195 0.76 19.83 4.52
CA LEU A 195 -0.22 18.86 4.99
C LEU A 195 0.35 17.90 6.04
N PHE A 196 1.61 17.47 5.90
CA PHE A 196 2.26 16.62 6.88
C PHE A 196 2.58 17.36 8.18
N GLU A 197 3.02 18.62 8.10
CA GLU A 197 3.20 19.50 9.26
C GLU A 197 1.89 19.67 10.05
N GLU A 198 0.76 19.87 9.36
CA GLU A 198 -0.55 19.99 9.98
C GLU A 198 -1.03 18.71 10.69
N VAL A 199 -0.56 17.55 10.25
CA VAL A 199 -0.90 16.24 10.82
C VAL A 199 0.07 15.86 11.96
N GLY A 200 1.12 16.65 12.19
CA GLY A 200 2.15 16.38 13.20
C GLY A 200 3.04 15.20 12.82
N ASP A 201 3.21 14.94 11.52
CA ASP A 201 3.97 13.82 10.96
C ASP A 201 5.24 14.34 10.28
N PRO A 202 6.38 14.42 10.98
CA PRO A 202 7.59 14.98 10.41
C PRO A 202 8.43 13.91 9.71
N VAL A 203 7.92 13.23 8.67
CA VAL A 203 8.81 12.55 7.70
C VAL A 203 8.21 12.58 6.29
N GLY A 204 8.61 13.60 5.54
CA GLY A 204 8.58 13.65 4.07
C GLY A 204 9.99 13.72 3.49
N GLU A 205 10.98 13.09 4.14
CA GLU A 205 12.36 13.04 3.67
C GLU A 205 12.90 11.60 3.75
N GLY A 206 13.00 10.96 2.59
CA GLY A 206 13.59 9.63 2.38
C GLY A 206 13.59 9.25 0.92
#